data_AF-A0A2G4JGE4-F1
#
_entry.id   AF-A0A2G4JGE4-F1
#
_cell.length_a   1.000
_cell.length_b   1.000
_cell.length_c   1.000
_cell.angle_alpha   90.00
_cell.angle_beta   90.00
_cell.angle_gamma   90.00
#
_symmetry.space_group_name_H-M   'P 1'
#
loop_
_entity.id
_entity.type
_entity.pdbx_description
1 polymer ?
#
loop_
_entity_poly.entity_id
_entity_poly.type
_entity_poly.pdbx_seq_one_letter_code
_entity_poly.pdbx_strand_id
1 'polypeptide(L)'
;MNVAVDTNILAYAEGINGLHNRDEAIALLQALPPESTLVPVQALGELFTALVRKARKSRAEAAAAVLSWGDAFPLIETSNEVLLAATDLAQAHQLSLWDAVMLSAAADARCRLLLSEDLQDGFTWRGVTVINPFAARRHPLLEALIQA
;
A
#
# COMPACT_ATOMS: atom_id res chain seq x y z
N MET A 1 0.65 11.79 -11.23
CA MET A 1 1.37 11.74 -9.93
C MET A 1 1.20 10.33 -9.41
N ASN A 2 2.28 9.63 -9.08
CA ASN A 2 2.18 8.24 -8.66
C ASN A 2 1.78 8.12 -7.18
N VAL A 3 0.96 7.13 -6.87
CA VAL A 3 0.54 6.75 -5.51
C VAL A 3 0.82 5.28 -5.29
N ALA A 4 1.42 4.93 -4.16
CA ALA A 4 1.61 3.55 -3.73
C ALA A 4 0.50 3.13 -2.76
N VAL A 5 0.09 1.87 -2.83
CA VAL A 5 -0.95 1.28 -1.98
C VAL A 5 -0.35 0.22 -1.04
N ASP A 6 -0.65 0.34 0.24
CA ASP A 6 -0.22 -0.61 1.28
C ASP A 6 -1.13 -1.86 1.36
N THR A 7 -0.65 -2.91 2.02
CA THR A 7 -1.32 -4.20 2.21
C THR A 7 -2.67 -4.05 2.88
N ASN A 8 -2.80 -3.18 3.89
CA ASN A 8 -4.05 -3.04 4.66
C ASN A 8 -5.24 -2.65 3.77
N ILE A 9 -5.03 -1.77 2.79
CA ILE A 9 -6.07 -1.37 1.83
C ILE A 9 -6.50 -2.56 0.96
N LEU A 10 -5.54 -3.33 0.43
CA LEU A 10 -5.84 -4.53 -0.37
C LEU A 10 -6.54 -5.61 0.47
N ALA A 11 -6.11 -5.77 1.73
CA ALA A 11 -6.71 -6.69 2.69
C ALA A 11 -8.18 -6.34 2.96
N TYR A 12 -8.51 -5.06 3.13
CA TYR A 12 -9.90 -4.63 3.27
C TYR A 12 -10.72 -4.87 2.01
N ALA A 13 -10.17 -4.60 0.82
CA ALA A 13 -10.83 -4.89 -0.44
C ALA A 13 -11.11 -6.39 -0.64
N GLU A 14 -10.27 -7.27 -0.09
CA GLU A 14 -10.50 -8.71 -0.05
C GLU A 14 -11.53 -9.16 1.01
N GLY A 15 -11.99 -8.25 1.87
CA GLY A 15 -12.93 -8.53 2.95
C GLY A 15 -12.28 -9.15 4.18
N ILE A 16 -10.98 -8.96 4.38
CA ILE A 16 -10.35 -9.28 5.68
C ILE A 16 -10.95 -8.35 6.73
N ASN A 17 -11.54 -8.94 7.77
CA ASN A 17 -12.12 -8.18 8.89
C ASN A 17 -11.11 -7.17 9.45
N GLY A 18 -11.53 -5.91 9.55
CA GLY A 18 -10.73 -4.79 10.04
C GLY A 18 -11.60 -3.64 10.50
N LEU A 19 -10.99 -2.46 10.66
CA LEU A 19 -11.70 -1.24 11.06
C LEU A 19 -12.57 -0.68 9.93
N HIS A 20 -12.20 -0.96 8.69
CA HIS A 20 -12.91 -0.51 7.49
C HIS A 20 -13.60 -1.67 6.78
N ASN A 21 -14.70 -1.35 6.10
CA ASN A 21 -15.44 -2.34 5.34
C ASN A 21 -14.89 -2.46 3.91
N ARG A 22 -15.21 -3.58 3.28
CA ARG A 22 -14.78 -3.92 1.92
C ARG A 22 -15.20 -2.86 0.89
N ASP A 23 -16.40 -2.35 0.99
CA ASP A 23 -16.97 -1.43 0.01
C ASP A 23 -16.24 -0.08 0.01
N GLU A 24 -15.82 0.40 1.18
CA GLU A 24 -15.04 1.63 1.32
C GLU A 24 -13.65 1.49 0.67
N ALA A 25 -12.95 0.38 0.91
CA ALA A 25 -11.66 0.10 0.30
C ALA A 25 -11.74 -0.07 -1.22
N ILE A 26 -12.77 -0.78 -1.72
CA ILE A 26 -13.01 -0.92 -3.16
C ILE A 26 -13.32 0.44 -3.79
N ALA A 27 -14.18 1.25 -3.18
CA ALA A 27 -14.52 2.58 -3.69
C ALA A 27 -13.30 3.51 -3.73
N LEU A 28 -12.43 3.44 -2.72
CA LEU A 28 -11.15 4.16 -2.73
C LEU A 28 -10.31 3.74 -3.93
N LEU A 29 -10.05 2.44 -4.11
CA LEU A 29 -9.19 1.92 -5.18
C LEU A 29 -9.75 2.23 -6.57
N GLN A 30 -11.08 2.20 -6.74
CA GLN A 30 -11.75 2.56 -7.99
C GLN A 30 -11.67 4.06 -8.31
N ALA A 31 -11.56 4.91 -7.29
CA ALA A 31 -11.41 6.35 -7.47
C ALA A 31 -9.97 6.77 -7.80
N LEU A 32 -8.98 5.87 -7.62
CA LEU A 32 -7.60 6.15 -7.98
C LEU A 32 -7.37 5.90 -9.48
N PRO A 33 -6.54 6.71 -10.17
CA PRO A 33 -6.17 6.48 -11.56
C PRO A 33 -5.31 5.21 -11.69
N PRO A 34 -5.78 4.16 -12.40
CA PRO A 34 -5.09 2.86 -12.43
C PRO A 34 -3.63 2.93 -12.88
N GLU A 35 -3.36 3.71 -13.95
CA GLU A 35 -2.02 3.88 -14.54
C GLU A 35 -1.01 4.59 -13.62
N SER A 36 -1.50 5.28 -12.58
CA SER A 36 -0.67 6.00 -11.61
C SER A 36 -0.82 5.45 -10.19
N THR A 37 -1.51 4.32 -10.04
CA THR A 37 -1.67 3.60 -8.77
C THR A 37 -0.78 2.37 -8.80
N LEU A 38 0.24 2.37 -7.96
CA LEU A 38 1.27 1.34 -7.95
C LEU A 38 1.15 0.48 -6.69
N VAL A 39 1.48 -0.80 -6.81
CA VAL A 39 1.45 -1.75 -5.69
C VAL A 39 2.85 -2.32 -5.47
N PRO A 40 3.47 -2.10 -4.30
CA PRO A 40 4.70 -2.79 -3.95
C PRO A 40 4.50 -4.31 -3.95
N VAL A 41 5.45 -5.07 -4.51
CA VAL A 41 5.37 -6.55 -4.49
C VAL A 41 5.36 -7.12 -3.07
N GLN A 42 5.96 -6.39 -2.11
CA GLN A 42 5.88 -6.69 -0.69
C GLN A 42 4.42 -6.70 -0.20
N ALA A 43 3.59 -5.77 -0.67
CA ALA A 43 2.18 -5.70 -0.31
C ALA A 43 1.42 -6.97 -0.72
N LEU A 44 1.74 -7.49 -1.91
CA LEU A 44 1.14 -8.73 -2.40
C LEU A 44 1.58 -9.96 -1.59
N GLY A 45 2.85 -10.01 -1.18
CA GLY A 45 3.35 -11.08 -0.32
C GLY A 45 2.70 -11.09 1.06
N GLU A 46 2.51 -9.91 1.65
CA GLU A 46 1.79 -9.75 2.91
C GLU A 46 0.30 -10.07 2.76
N LEU A 47 -0.32 -9.65 1.66
CA LEU A 47 -1.71 -9.97 1.33
C LEU A 47 -1.93 -11.48 1.26
N PHE A 48 -1.08 -12.22 0.54
CA PHE A 48 -1.15 -13.69 0.50
C PHE A 48 -1.18 -14.29 1.90
N THR A 49 -0.24 -13.84 2.75
CA THR A 49 -0.10 -14.32 4.12
C THR A 49 -1.33 -13.98 4.95
N ALA A 50 -1.87 -12.77 4.80
CA ALA A 50 -3.08 -12.32 5.48
C ALA A 50 -4.32 -13.12 5.05
N LEU A 51 -4.49 -13.38 3.75
CA LEU A 51 -5.63 -14.15 3.23
C LEU A 51 -5.62 -15.59 3.74
N VAL A 52 -4.46 -16.23 3.74
CA VAL A 52 -4.32 -17.60 4.26
C VAL A 52 -4.53 -17.66 5.77
N ARG A 53 -3.89 -16.75 6.52
CA ARG A 53 -3.86 -16.84 7.99
C ARG A 53 -5.09 -16.22 8.67
N LYS A 54 -5.54 -15.06 8.20
CA LYS A 54 -6.63 -14.28 8.82
C LYS A 54 -7.99 -14.60 8.20
N ALA A 55 -8.07 -14.61 6.87
CA ALA A 55 -9.33 -14.92 6.16
C ALA A 55 -9.56 -16.42 5.95
N ARG A 56 -8.60 -17.28 6.30
CA ARG A 56 -8.67 -18.75 6.15
C ARG A 56 -8.96 -19.19 4.71
N LYS A 57 -8.60 -18.37 3.71
CA LYS A 57 -8.66 -18.76 2.30
C LYS A 57 -7.66 -19.89 2.03
N SER A 58 -7.97 -20.74 1.06
CA SER A 58 -7.00 -21.70 0.54
C SER A 58 -5.81 -20.96 -0.08
N ARG A 59 -4.65 -21.63 -0.16
CA ARG A 59 -3.47 -21.07 -0.84
C ARG A 59 -3.75 -20.77 -2.32
N ALA A 60 -4.62 -21.54 -2.97
CA ALA A 60 -5.01 -21.32 -4.36
C ALA A 60 -5.82 -20.02 -4.50
N GLU A 61 -6.81 -19.78 -3.63
CA GLU A 61 -7.58 -18.54 -3.61
C GLU A 61 -6.70 -17.32 -3.29
N ALA A 62 -5.78 -17.45 -2.34
CA ALA A 62 -4.84 -16.38 -2.01
C ALA A 62 -3.87 -16.07 -3.17
N ALA A 63 -3.38 -17.10 -3.87
CA ALA A 63 -2.55 -16.92 -5.06
C ALA A 63 -3.32 -16.25 -6.21
N ALA A 64 -4.59 -16.64 -6.41
CA ALA A 64 -5.45 -16.01 -7.42
C ALA A 64 -5.71 -14.53 -7.11
N ALA A 65 -5.90 -14.17 -5.84
CA ALA A 65 -6.02 -12.77 -5.43
C ALA A 65 -4.74 -11.97 -5.72
N VAL A 66 -3.57 -12.50 -5.34
CA VAL A 66 -2.26 -11.88 -5.65
C VAL A 66 -2.09 -11.64 -7.15
N LEU A 67 -2.41 -12.63 -7.98
CA LEU A 67 -2.36 -12.49 -9.43
C LEU A 67 -3.30 -11.40 -9.92
N SER A 68 -4.55 -11.40 -9.45
CA SER A 68 -5.55 -10.40 -9.84
C SER A 68 -5.12 -8.97 -9.50
N TRP A 69 -4.52 -8.74 -8.33
CA TRP A 69 -4.02 -7.41 -7.95
C TRP A 69 -2.76 -7.03 -8.74
N GLY A 70 -1.89 -8.00 -9.03
CA GLY A 70 -0.70 -7.79 -9.87
C GLY A 70 -1.01 -7.49 -11.33
N ASP A 71 -2.13 -8.00 -11.86
CA ASP A 71 -2.60 -7.68 -13.20
C ASP A 71 -3.36 -6.35 -13.26
N ALA A 72 -3.95 -5.91 -12.14
CA ALA A 72 -4.77 -4.69 -12.08
C ALA A 72 -3.95 -3.39 -11.95
N PHE A 73 -2.75 -3.46 -11.38
CA PHE A 73 -1.92 -2.28 -11.10
C PHE A 73 -0.45 -2.51 -11.45
N PRO A 74 0.28 -1.48 -11.93
CA PRO A 74 1.73 -1.56 -12.04
C PRO A 74 2.41 -1.88 -10.71
N LEU A 75 3.41 -2.76 -10.75
CA LEU A 75 4.12 -3.23 -9.57
C LEU A 75 5.39 -2.44 -9.28
N ILE A 76 5.73 -2.31 -8.00
CA ILE A 76 7.03 -1.80 -7.53
C ILE A 76 7.85 -2.96 -6.99
N GLU A 77 8.97 -3.25 -7.62
CA GLU A 77 9.92 -4.27 -7.15
C GLU A 77 10.68 -3.81 -5.90
N THR A 78 11.14 -4.77 -5.09
CA THR A 78 12.05 -4.49 -3.98
C THR A 78 13.48 -4.82 -4.41
N SER A 79 14.22 -3.80 -4.86
CA SER A 79 15.63 -3.94 -5.22
C SER A 79 16.54 -3.97 -3.99
N ASN A 80 17.83 -4.25 -4.20
CA ASN A 80 18.84 -4.15 -3.16
C ASN A 80 18.98 -2.69 -2.65
N GLU A 81 18.88 -1.70 -3.52
CA GLU A 81 18.93 -0.27 -3.17
C GLU A 81 17.74 0.12 -2.29
N VAL A 82 16.53 -0.38 -2.60
CA VAL A 82 15.34 -0.20 -1.76
C VAL A 82 15.57 -0.80 -0.37
N LEU A 83 16.11 -2.02 -0.31
CA LEU A 83 16.37 -2.69 0.97
C LEU A 83 17.40 -1.92 1.83
N LEU A 84 18.51 -1.47 1.24
CA LEU A 84 19.51 -0.68 1.96
C LEU A 84 18.93 0.65 2.46
N ALA A 85 18.17 1.35 1.62
CA ALA A 85 17.51 2.58 2.02
C ALA A 85 16.47 2.34 3.14
N ALA A 86 15.76 1.21 3.09
CA ALA A 86 14.83 0.79 4.13
C ALA A 86 15.54 0.50 5.45
N THR A 87 16.74 -0.11 5.43
CA THR A 87 17.50 -0.31 6.67
C THR A 87 17.93 1.00 7.32
N ASP A 88 18.37 1.98 6.54
CA ASP A 88 18.71 3.32 7.04
C ASP A 88 17.49 4.03 7.61
N LEU A 89 16.37 3.97 6.90
CA LEU A 89 15.09 4.55 7.31
C LEU A 89 14.57 3.92 8.61
N ALA A 90 14.57 2.59 8.69
CA ALA A 90 14.14 1.85 9.88
C ALA A 90 14.99 2.21 11.10
N GLN A 91 16.32 2.31 10.93
CA GLN A 91 17.22 2.74 12.00
C GLN A 91 16.94 4.18 12.45
N ALA A 92 16.80 5.11 11.50
CA ALA A 92 16.65 6.53 11.80
C ALA A 92 15.30 6.89 12.42
N HIS A 93 14.23 6.18 12.04
CA HIS A 93 12.85 6.51 12.40
C HIS A 93 12.15 5.43 13.24
N GLN A 94 12.85 4.38 13.65
CA GLN A 94 12.32 3.27 14.45
C GLN A 94 11.09 2.58 13.81
N LEU A 95 11.03 2.58 12.48
CA LEU A 95 10.01 1.84 11.73
C LEU A 95 10.36 0.35 11.71
N SER A 96 9.36 -0.51 11.53
CA SER A 96 9.65 -1.90 11.18
C SER A 96 10.36 -1.93 9.82
N LEU A 97 11.18 -2.96 9.59
CA LEU A 97 11.90 -3.07 8.32
C LEU A 97 10.94 -3.12 7.13
N TRP A 98 9.82 -3.83 7.25
CA TRP A 98 8.87 -4.01 6.15
C TRP A 98 8.09 -2.73 5.85
N ASP A 99 7.71 -1.98 6.88
CA ASP A 99 7.15 -0.62 6.73
C ASP A 99 8.14 0.31 6.01
N ALA A 100 9.42 0.24 6.39
CA ALA A 100 10.48 1.01 5.75
C ALA A 100 10.72 0.57 4.29
N VAL A 101 10.57 -0.72 3.97
CA VAL A 101 10.63 -1.23 2.59
C VAL A 101 9.47 -0.68 1.76
N MET A 102 8.25 -0.68 2.30
CA MET A 102 7.07 -0.12 1.61
C MET A 102 7.28 1.35 1.25
N LEU A 103 7.75 2.16 2.21
CA LEU A 103 8.02 3.58 1.99
C LEU A 103 9.22 3.81 1.07
N SER A 104 10.25 2.96 1.16
CA SER A 104 11.45 3.05 0.32
C SER A 104 11.17 2.68 -1.14
N ALA A 105 10.37 1.64 -1.37
CA ALA A 105 9.90 1.24 -2.69
C ALA A 105 9.04 2.36 -3.31
N ALA A 106 8.10 2.93 -2.54
CA ALA A 106 7.28 4.04 -3.01
C ALA A 106 8.13 5.24 -3.44
N ALA A 107 9.18 5.57 -2.68
CA ALA A 107 10.09 6.68 -3.01
C ALA A 107 10.90 6.39 -4.28
N ASP A 108 11.43 5.17 -4.43
CA ASP A 108 12.20 4.74 -5.60
C ASP A 108 11.35 4.80 -6.89
N ALA A 109 10.09 4.39 -6.79
CA ALA A 109 9.09 4.50 -7.86
C ALA A 109 8.57 5.93 -8.10
N ARG A 110 9.14 6.94 -7.41
CA ARG A 110 8.74 8.35 -7.48
C ARG A 110 7.27 8.59 -7.16
N CYS A 111 6.70 7.77 -6.27
CA CYS A 111 5.39 8.04 -5.70
C CYS A 111 5.46 9.31 -4.86
N ARG A 112 4.37 10.08 -4.85
CA ARG A 112 4.22 11.23 -3.95
C ARG A 112 3.45 10.86 -2.69
N LEU A 113 2.66 9.79 -2.77
CA LEU A 113 1.81 9.30 -1.69
C LEU A 113 2.06 7.81 -1.47
N LEU A 114 2.05 7.39 -0.21
CA LEU A 114 1.85 6.01 0.21
C LEU A 114 0.56 5.96 1.02
N LEU A 115 -0.45 5.26 0.52
CA LEU A 115 -1.71 5.09 1.23
C LEU A 115 -1.57 3.94 2.22
N SER A 116 -1.65 4.24 3.52
CA SER A 116 -1.52 3.26 4.60
C SER A 116 -2.28 3.71 5.83
N GLU A 117 -3.02 2.79 6.45
CA GLU A 117 -3.65 3.01 7.76
C GLU A 117 -2.68 2.81 8.92
N ASP A 118 -1.76 1.85 8.80
CA ASP A 118 -0.88 1.41 9.89
C ASP A 118 0.32 2.34 10.11
N LEU A 119 0.71 3.08 9.08
CA LEU A 119 1.80 4.05 9.17
C LEU A 119 1.34 5.41 9.68
N GLN A 120 2.29 6.18 10.23
CA GLN A 120 2.00 7.52 10.76
C GLN A 120 1.54 8.47 9.64
N ASP A 121 0.25 8.84 9.67
CA ASP A 121 -0.34 9.82 8.76
C ASP A 121 0.44 11.15 8.77
N GLY A 122 0.72 11.67 7.58
CA GLY A 122 1.52 12.89 7.37
C GLY A 122 3.03 12.69 7.49
N PHE A 123 3.54 11.50 7.81
CA PHE A 123 4.98 11.24 7.77
C PHE A 123 5.52 11.42 6.35
N THR A 124 6.66 12.11 6.21
CA THR A 124 7.26 12.36 4.90
C THR A 124 8.68 11.84 4.84
N TRP A 125 9.02 11.17 3.75
CA TRP A 125 10.39 10.74 3.50
C TRP A 125 10.68 10.69 1.99
N ARG A 126 11.81 11.28 1.59
CA ARG A 126 12.25 11.40 0.18
C ARG A 126 11.14 11.80 -0.81
N GLY A 127 10.25 12.71 -0.40
CA GLY A 127 9.18 13.23 -1.24
C GLY A 127 7.90 12.40 -1.28
N VAL A 128 7.86 11.25 -0.59
CA VAL A 128 6.63 10.48 -0.33
C VAL A 128 5.99 10.99 0.95
N THR A 129 4.68 11.18 0.94
CA THR A 129 3.86 11.46 2.12
C THR A 129 2.98 10.25 2.42
N VAL A 130 3.05 9.73 3.64
CA VAL A 130 2.11 8.71 4.13
C VAL A 130 0.76 9.38 4.37
N ILE A 131 -0.30 8.79 3.82
CA ILE A 131 -1.67 9.25 4.03
C ILE A 131 -2.52 8.06 4.47
N ASN A 132 -3.23 8.21 5.58
CA ASN A 132 -4.32 7.32 5.92
C ASN A 132 -5.56 7.74 5.11
N PRO A 133 -5.97 6.93 4.11
CA PRO A 133 -7.07 7.32 3.23
C PRO A 133 -8.44 7.27 3.91
N PHE A 134 -8.53 6.67 5.09
CA PHE A 134 -9.74 6.50 5.89
C PHE A 134 -9.81 7.47 7.09
N ALA A 135 -8.86 8.40 7.21
CA ALA A 135 -8.92 9.45 8.22
C ALA A 135 -10.19 10.31 8.05
N ALA A 136 -10.75 10.79 9.17
CA ALA A 136 -11.99 11.57 9.20
C ALA A 136 -11.95 12.83 8.29
N ARG A 137 -10.76 13.38 8.06
CA ARG A 137 -10.51 14.42 7.05
C ARG A 137 -9.50 13.89 6.04
N ARG A 138 -9.92 13.77 4.78
CA ARG A 138 -9.03 13.36 3.69
C ARG A 138 -7.94 14.41 3.47
N HIS A 139 -6.74 13.93 3.19
CA HIS A 139 -5.62 14.80 2.90
C HIS A 139 -5.81 15.46 1.51
N PRO A 140 -5.54 16.77 1.33
CA PRO A 140 -5.79 17.48 0.07
C PRO A 140 -5.12 16.86 -1.16
N LEU A 141 -3.95 16.25 -1.00
CA LEU A 141 -3.26 15.54 -2.09
C LEU A 141 -4.01 14.30 -2.57
N LEU A 142 -4.69 13.59 -1.67
CA LEU A 142 -5.52 12.44 -2.03
C LEU A 142 -6.80 12.93 -2.72
N GLU A 143 -7.44 13.98 -2.20
CA GLU A 143 -8.62 14.59 -2.83
C GLU A 143 -8.35 15.05 -4.26
N ALA A 144 -7.22 15.74 -4.48
CA ALA A 144 -6.82 16.20 -5.81
C ALA A 144 -6.56 15.05 -6.79
N LEU A 145 -6.20 13.86 -6.29
CA LEU A 145 -5.90 12.69 -7.12
C LEU A 145 -7.17 11.90 -7.49
N ILE A 146 -8.18 11.86 -6.61
CA ILE A 146 -9.46 11.15 -6.87
C ILE A 146 -10.51 12.02 -7.60
N GLN A 147 -10.30 13.33 -7.69
CA GLN A 147 -11.18 14.27 -8.41
C GLN A 147 -10.69 14.61 -9.83
N ALA A 148 -9.50 14.14 -10.21
CA ALA A 148 -8.88 14.38 -11.51
C ALA A 148 -9.35 13.38 -12.56
#